data_AF-A0AAG5CQG0-F1
#
_entry.id   AF-A0AAG5CQG0-F1
#
_cell.length_a   1.000
_cell.length_b   1.000
_cell.length_c   1.000
_cell.angle_alpha   90.00
_cell.angle_beta   90.00
_cell.angle_gamma   90.00
#
_symmetry.space_group_name_H-M   'P 1'
#
loop_
_entity.id
_entity.type
_entity.pdbx_description
1 polymer ?
#
loop_
_entity_poly.entity_id
_entity_poly.type
_entity_poly.pdbx_seq_one_letter_code
_entity_poly.pdbx_strand_id
1 'polypeptide(L)'
;MAGITSEELLKTYTKCVNFAAIKHRNQRRLDTEQTPYVNHPIGVAYILTAEAGVTNLEVLQAAILHDTVEDTETTFEEIETHFGATVRSLVQERHDC
;
A
#
# COMPACT_ATOMS: atom_id res chain seq x y z
N MET A 1 18.99 -13.12 14.95
CA MET A 1 17.89 -12.26 14.47
C MET A 1 16.81 -13.20 13.95
N ALA A 2 15.69 -13.32 14.66
CA ALA A 2 14.58 -14.11 14.14
C ALA A 2 14.04 -13.37 12.91
N GLY A 3 14.31 -13.91 11.72
CA GLY A 3 13.68 -13.42 10.50
C GLY A 3 12.17 -13.60 10.63
N ILE A 4 11.41 -12.64 10.11
CA ILE A 4 9.96 -12.73 10.06
C ILE A 4 9.59 -14.01 9.29
N THR A 5 8.60 -14.75 9.78
CA THR A 5 8.16 -15.99 9.13
C THR A 5 7.35 -15.68 7.87
N SER A 6 7.29 -16.63 6.93
CA SER A 6 6.44 -16.49 5.73
C SER A 6 4.95 -16.28 6.08
N GLU A 7 4.49 -16.85 7.20
CA GLU A 7 3.13 -16.65 7.69
C GLU A 7 2.92 -15.21 8.17
N GLU A 8 3.87 -14.65 8.92
CA GLU A 8 3.83 -13.25 9.36
C GLU A 8 3.93 -12.28 8.17
N LEU A 9 4.76 -12.59 7.16
CA LEU A 9 4.80 -11.82 5.91
C LEU A 9 3.42 -11.75 5.26
N LEU A 10 2.79 -12.90 5.05
CA LEU A 10 1.46 -12.99 4.44
C LEU A 10 0.41 -12.23 5.24
N LYS A 11 0.39 -12.40 6.57
CA LYS A 11 -0.52 -11.67 7.46
C LYS A 11 -0.33 -10.15 7.37
N THR A 12 0.92 -9.70 7.35
CA THR A 12 1.24 -8.26 7.32
C THR A 12 0.92 -7.65 5.95
N TYR A 13 1.20 -8.37 4.86
CA TYR A 13 0.90 -7.92 3.51
C TYR A 13 -0.62 -7.90 3.24
N THR A 14 -1.34 -8.96 3.58
CA THR A 14 -2.80 -9.02 3.40
C THR A 14 -3.54 -7.98 4.26
N LYS A 15 -3.06 -7.71 5.49
CA LYS A 15 -3.56 -6.59 6.31
C LYS A 15 -3.43 -5.25 5.57
N CYS A 16 -2.29 -4.99 4.93
CA CYS A 16 -2.04 -3.76 4.17
C CYS A 16 -2.99 -3.62 2.98
N VAL A 17 -3.14 -4.69 2.17
CA VAL A 17 -4.07 -4.70 1.04
C VAL A 17 -5.51 -4.47 1.49
N ASN A 18 -5.94 -5.12 2.58
CA ASN A 18 -7.28 -4.92 3.15
C ASN A 18 -7.50 -3.48 3.65
N PHE A 19 -6.49 -2.88 4.29
CA PHE A 19 -6.56 -1.49 4.74
C PHE A 19 -6.77 -0.53 3.56
N ALA A 20 -5.94 -0.64 2.51
CA ALA A 20 -6.08 0.18 1.31
C ALA A 20 -7.47 -0.02 0.65
N ALA A 21 -7.94 -1.26 0.56
CA ALA A 21 -9.27 -1.56 0.03
C ALA A 21 -10.40 -0.88 0.81
N ILE A 22 -10.32 -0.86 2.15
CA ILE A 22 -11.30 -0.20 3.00
C ILE A 22 -11.25 1.32 2.82
N LYS A 23 -10.05 1.91 2.75
CA LYS A 23 -9.89 3.36 2.57
C LYS A 23 -10.42 3.83 1.21
N HIS A 24 -10.13 3.08 0.14
CA HIS A 24 -10.60 3.38 -1.21
C HIS A 24 -11.98 2.78 -1.58
N ARG A 25 -12.74 2.22 -0.63
CA ARG A 25 -13.98 1.47 -0.89
C ARG A 25 -15.02 2.21 -1.76
N ASN A 26 -15.11 3.52 -1.58
CA ASN A 26 -16.07 4.38 -2.29
C ASN A 26 -15.49 5.07 -3.51
N GLN A 27 -14.22 4.81 -3.84
CA GLN A 27 -13.52 5.48 -4.93
C GLN A 27 -13.53 4.63 -6.20
N ARG A 28 -13.53 5.32 -7.34
CA ARG A 28 -13.52 4.74 -8.67
C ARG A 28 -12.49 5.46 -9.53
N ARG A 29 -11.92 4.76 -10.50
CA ARG A 29 -11.08 5.37 -11.53
C ARG A 29 -11.94 6.16 -12.51
N LEU A 30 -11.30 7.08 -13.24
CA LEU A 30 -11.94 7.93 -14.25
C LEU A 30 -12.13 7.22 -15.61
N ASP A 31 -12.06 5.90 -15.63
CA ASP A 31 -12.30 5.09 -16.82
C ASP A 31 -13.81 4.87 -17.06
N THR A 32 -14.17 4.44 -18.26
CA THR A 32 -15.57 4.23 -18.66
C THR A 32 -16.28 3.18 -17.82
N GLU A 33 -15.54 2.18 -17.33
CA GLU A 33 -16.08 1.09 -16.52
C GLU A 33 -16.20 1.44 -15.03
N GLN A 34 -15.70 2.61 -14.61
CA GLN A 34 -15.60 3.02 -13.21
C GLN A 34 -14.96 1.91 -12.36
N THR A 35 -13.75 1.52 -12.72
CA THR A 35 -13.02 0.46 -12.02
C THR A 35 -12.82 0.84 -10.55
N PRO A 36 -13.01 -0.07 -9.58
CA PRO A 36 -12.69 0.18 -8.18
C PRO A 36 -11.24 0.67 -8.01
N TYR A 37 -11.05 1.78 -7.29
CA TYR A 37 -9.75 2.44 -7.22
C TYR A 37 -8.64 1.53 -6.65
N VAL A 38 -8.99 0.62 -5.72
CA VAL A 38 -8.08 -0.37 -5.13
C VAL A 38 -7.31 -1.21 -6.16
N ASN A 39 -7.85 -1.37 -7.38
CA ASN A 39 -7.16 -2.09 -8.45
C ASN A 39 -5.85 -1.39 -8.87
N HIS A 40 -5.78 -0.07 -8.75
CA HIS A 40 -4.58 0.70 -9.11
C HIS A 40 -3.42 0.42 -8.15
N PRO A 41 -3.52 0.62 -6.82
CA PRO A 41 -2.42 0.30 -5.91
C PRO A 41 -2.01 -1.18 -5.96
N ILE A 42 -2.97 -2.12 -6.10
CA ILE A 42 -2.67 -3.54 -6.27
C ILE A 42 -1.89 -3.80 -7.57
N GLY A 43 -2.27 -3.14 -8.68
CA GLY A 43 -1.58 -3.22 -9.95
C GLY A 43 -0.14 -2.72 -9.87
N VAL A 44 0.10 -1.60 -9.18
CA VAL A 44 1.45 -1.07 -8.95
C VAL A 44 2.31 -2.09 -8.18
N ALA A 45 1.79 -2.66 -7.10
CA ALA A 45 2.50 -3.70 -6.33
C ALA A 45 2.78 -4.96 -7.17
N TYR A 46 1.84 -5.34 -8.06
CA TYR A 46 2.05 -6.43 -8.99
C TYR A 46 3.20 -6.15 -9.97
N ILE A 47 3.25 -4.96 -10.57
CA ILE A 47 4.35 -4.59 -11.49
C ILE A 47 5.70 -4.61 -10.75
N LEU A 48 5.76 -4.07 -9.53
CA LEU A 48 6.99 -4.08 -8.73
C LEU A 48 7.49 -5.50 -8.44
N THR A 49 6.58 -6.42 -8.13
CA THR A 49 6.94 -7.82 -7.84
C THR A 49 7.27 -8.61 -9.12
N ALA A 50 6.43 -8.52 -10.14
CA ALA A 50 6.49 -9.34 -11.34
C ALA A 50 7.54 -8.86 -12.35
N GLU A 51 7.68 -7.55 -12.52
CA GLU A 51 8.56 -6.95 -13.55
C GLU A 51 9.86 -6.42 -12.97
N ALA A 52 9.82 -5.77 -11.80
CA ALA A 52 11.02 -5.18 -11.18
C ALA A 52 11.71 -6.10 -10.16
N GLY A 53 11.13 -7.26 -9.83
CA GLY A 53 11.70 -8.23 -8.88
C GLY A 53 11.80 -7.72 -7.44
N VAL A 54 11.00 -6.72 -7.07
CA VAL A 54 10.98 -6.14 -5.73
C VAL A 54 10.35 -7.13 -4.76
N THR A 55 11.08 -7.49 -3.71
CA THR A 55 10.64 -8.41 -2.65
C THR A 55 10.66 -7.79 -1.25
N ASN A 56 11.16 -6.55 -1.12
CA ASN A 56 11.16 -5.84 0.15
C ASN A 56 9.72 -5.52 0.57
N LEU A 57 9.32 -5.97 1.76
CA LEU A 57 7.95 -5.83 2.25
C LEU A 57 7.54 -4.35 2.44
N GLU A 58 8.41 -3.52 2.99
CA GLU A 58 8.10 -2.12 3.29
C GLU A 58 7.85 -1.32 2.01
N VAL A 59 8.64 -1.58 0.96
CA VAL A 59 8.43 -0.98 -0.37
C VAL A 59 7.12 -1.42 -0.98
N LEU A 60 6.76 -2.70 -0.88
CA LEU A 60 5.49 -3.21 -1.39
C LEU A 60 4.29 -2.65 -0.60
N GLN A 61 4.42 -2.51 0.72
CA GLN A 61 3.40 -1.86 1.54
C GLN A 61 3.24 -0.38 1.18
N ALA A 62 4.35 0.35 1.02
CA ALA A 62 4.31 1.73 0.56
C ALA A 62 3.63 1.84 -0.81
N ALA A 63 3.94 0.94 -1.74
CA ALA A 63 3.27 0.90 -3.04
C ALA A 63 1.76 0.60 -2.96
N ILE A 64 1.29 -0.15 -1.98
CA ILE A 64 -0.15 -0.36 -1.75
C ILE A 64 -0.82 0.87 -1.10
N LEU A 65 -0.08 1.61 -0.27
CA LEU A 65 -0.61 2.72 0.54
C LEU A 65 -0.39 4.10 -0.09
N HIS A 66 0.32 4.18 -1.20
CA HIS A 66 0.89 5.42 -1.72
C HIS A 66 -0.13 6.53 -2.02
N ASP A 67 -1.37 6.19 -2.35
CA ASP A 67 -2.45 7.15 -2.63
C ASP A 67 -3.40 7.33 -1.43
N THR A 68 -3.21 6.58 -0.33
CA THR A 68 -4.16 6.59 0.79
C THR A 68 -4.18 7.93 1.52
N VAL A 69 -3.04 8.60 1.67
CA VAL A 69 -2.98 9.91 2.34
C VAL A 69 -3.50 11.03 1.45
N GLU A 70 -3.25 10.96 0.15
CA GLU A 70 -3.66 11.97 -0.82
C GLU A 70 -5.15 11.91 -1.15
N ASP A 71 -5.67 10.70 -1.35
CA ASP A 71 -7.03 10.51 -1.87
C ASP A 71 -8.05 10.20 -0.77
N THR A 72 -7.65 9.95 0.48
CA THR A 72 -8.56 9.52 1.56
C THR A 72 -8.33 10.30 2.86
N GLU A 73 -9.12 10.02 3.90
CA GLU A 73 -8.95 10.62 5.25
C GLU A 73 -7.81 9.98 6.06
N THR A 74 -6.92 9.22 5.42
CA THR A 74 -5.80 8.54 6.10
C THR A 74 -4.71 9.53 6.44
N THR A 75 -4.14 9.44 7.65
CA THR A 75 -3.01 10.28 8.06
C THR A 75 -1.69 9.49 8.10
N PHE A 76 -0.56 10.19 8.07
CA PHE A 76 0.75 9.57 8.23
C PHE A 76 0.89 8.86 9.60
N GLU A 77 0.30 9.41 10.66
CA GLU A 77 0.29 8.79 11.99
C GLU A 77 -0.49 7.47 12.01
N GLU A 78 -1.60 7.40 11.26
CA GLU A 78 -2.36 6.16 11.10
C GLU A 78 -1.51 5.09 10.40
N ILE A 79 -0.81 5.46 9.32
CA ILE A 79 0.11 4.55 8.61
C ILE A 79 1.23 4.08 9.53
N GLU A 80 1.88 5.00 10.27
CA GLU A 80 2.97 4.67 11.19
C GLU A 80 2.50 3.72 12.30
N THR A 81 1.31 3.94 12.84
CA THR A 81 0.72 3.08 13.87
C THR A 81 0.44 1.67 13.35
N HIS A 82 -0.02 1.53 12.10
CA HIS A 82 -0.43 0.24 11.56
C HIS A 82 0.70 -0.54 10.87
N PHE A 83 1.69 0.14 10.29
CA PHE A 83 2.70 -0.41 9.38
C PHE A 83 4.15 0.01 9.72
N GLY A 84 4.33 0.93 10.66
CA GLY A 84 5.65 1.37 11.14
C GLY A 84 6.22 2.58 10.42
N ALA A 85 7.26 3.16 11.03
CA ALA A 85 7.88 4.40 10.59
C ALA A 85 8.53 4.31 9.19
N THR A 86 9.12 3.16 8.83
CA THR A 86 9.72 2.96 7.51
C THR A 86 8.69 3.10 6.40
N VAL A 87 7.53 2.44 6.52
CA VAL A 87 6.45 2.51 5.53
C VAL A 87 5.90 3.93 5.45
N ARG A 88 5.68 4.58 6.60
CA ARG A 88 5.25 5.99 6.66
C ARG A 88 6.22 6.91 5.93
N SER A 89 7.53 6.75 6.13
CA SER A 89 8.56 7.55 5.45
C SER A 89 8.51 7.37 3.94
N LEU A 90 8.42 6.12 3.47
CA LEU A 90 8.34 5.81 2.03
C LEU A 90 7.08 6.37 1.37
N VAL A 91 5.94 6.34 2.06
CA VAL A 91 4.70 6.96 1.56
C VAL A 91 4.84 8.47 1.52
N GLN A 92 5.43 9.08 2.57
CA GLN A 92 5.62 10.53 2.65
C GLN A 92 6.54 11.06 1.54
N GLU A 93 7.64 10.37 1.22
CA GLU A 93 8.58 10.79 0.17
C GLU A 93 7.92 11.00 -1.21
N ARG A 94 6.83 10.27 -1.52
CA ARG A 94 6.08 10.47 -2.77
C ARG A 94 5.30 11.78 -2.79
N HIS A 95 4.84 12.27 -1.65
CA HIS A 95 3.96 13.45 -1.57
C HIS A 95 4.72 14.79 -1.56
N ASP A 96 6.04 14.76 -1.34
CA ASP A 96 6.89 15.96 -1.21
C ASP A 96 7.57 16.40 -2.53
N CYS A 97 7.19 15.82 -3.69
CA CYS A 97 7.74 16.13 -5.03
C CYS A 97 6.74 16.90 -5.90
#